data_AF-A0A1V5YEA7-F1
#
_entry.id   AF-A0A1V5YEA7-F1
#
_cell.length_a   1.000
_cell.length_b   1.000
_cell.length_c   1.000
_cell.angle_alpha   90.00
_cell.angle_beta   90.00
_cell.angle_gamma   90.00
#
_symmetry.space_group_name_H-M   'P 1'
#
loop_
_entity.id
_entity.type
_entity.pdbx_description
1 polymer ?
#
loop_
_entity_poly.entity_id
_entity_poly.type
_entity_poly.pdbx_seq_one_letter_code
_entity_poly.pdbx_strand_id
1 'polypeptide(L)'
;MLQITATELARKFKQMMNLVEFQGEELMIIRNNHHVAKIIPGPARMTAIEAMSDLYRTLPDDTGAAWVSDGREETLDDLSKLRDPWAS
;
A
#
# COMPACT_ATOMS: atom_id res chain seq x y z
N MET A 1 2.90 -20.40 3.43
CA MET A 1 1.46 -20.07 3.49
C MET A 1 0.80 -20.94 4.54
N LEU A 2 0.51 -20.34 5.70
CA LEU A 2 -0.09 -20.96 6.87
C LEU A 2 -1.61 -20.79 6.85
N GLN A 3 -2.36 -21.88 7.01
CA GLN A 3 -3.82 -21.82 7.16
C GLN A 3 -4.19 -21.71 8.63
N ILE A 4 -5.09 -20.79 8.95
CA ILE A 4 -5.56 -20.56 10.32
C ILE A 4 -7.04 -20.22 10.34
N THR A 5 -7.77 -20.70 11.35
CA THR A 5 -9.18 -20.31 11.49
C THR A 5 -9.31 -18.87 11.97
N ALA A 6 -10.41 -18.20 11.64
CA ALA A 6 -10.70 -16.85 12.13
C ALA A 6 -10.65 -16.76 13.67
N THR A 7 -11.10 -17.81 14.37
CA THR A 7 -11.09 -17.87 15.84
C THR A 7 -9.67 -18.03 16.40
N GLU A 8 -8.83 -18.86 15.78
CA GLU A 8 -7.43 -19.01 16.19
C GLU A 8 -6.62 -17.75 15.91
N LEU A 9 -6.86 -17.09 14.77
CA LEU A 9 -6.23 -15.82 14.46
C LEU A 9 -6.59 -14.77 15.50
N ALA A 10 -7.87 -14.65 15.89
CA ALA A 10 -8.29 -13.72 16.93
C ALA A 10 -7.61 -14.00 18.28
N ARG A 11 -7.45 -15.28 18.65
CA ARG A 11 -6.79 -15.68 19.91
C ARG A 11 -5.28 -15.46 19.90
N LYS A 12 -4.63 -15.62 18.74
CA LYS A 12 -3.17 -15.58 18.60
C LYS A 12 -2.68 -14.40 17.75
N PHE A 13 -3.48 -13.33 17.65
CA PHE A 13 -3.28 -12.27 16.66
C PHE A 13 -1.86 -11.72 16.66
N LYS A 14 -1.35 -11.31 17.83
CA LYS A 14 0.02 -10.79 18.00
C LYS A 14 1.09 -11.77 17.49
N GLN A 15 0.98 -13.04 17.85
CA GLN A 15 1.94 -14.06 17.41
C GLN A 15 1.89 -14.23 15.89
N MET A 16 0.70 -14.29 15.32
CA MET A 16 0.51 -14.45 13.87
C MET A 16 1.05 -13.24 13.11
N MET A 17 0.84 -12.01 13.60
CA MET A 17 1.40 -10.81 12.98
C MET A 17 2.93 -10.76 13.08
N ASN A 18 3.53 -11.26 14.15
CA ASN A 18 4.98 -11.39 14.23
C ASN A 18 5.54 -12.37 13.17
N LEU A 19 4.81 -13.45 12.86
CA LEU A 19 5.22 -14.38 11.79
C LEU A 19 5.15 -13.69 10.42
N VAL A 20 4.09 -12.90 10.19
CA VAL A 20 3.96 -12.11 8.95
C VAL A 20 5.11 -11.11 8.84
N GLU A 21 5.35 -10.30 9.87
CA GLU A 21 6.34 -9.22 9.85
C GLU A 21 7.79 -9.73 9.78
N PHE A 22 8.16 -10.68 10.64
CA PHE A 22 9.57 -11.05 10.82
C PHE A 22 9.98 -12.31 10.07
N GLN A 23 9.02 -13.14 9.65
CA GLN A 23 9.30 -14.38 8.92
C GLN A 23 8.75 -14.36 7.49
N GLY A 24 8.03 -13.30 7.10
CA GLY A 24 7.41 -13.19 5.78
C GLY A 24 6.32 -14.23 5.54
N GLU A 25 5.69 -14.75 6.61
CA GLU A 25 4.68 -15.78 6.47
C GLU A 25 3.38 -15.20 5.89
N GLU A 26 2.79 -15.90 4.92
CA GLU A 26 1.46 -15.57 4.41
C GLU A 26 0.40 -16.35 5.19
N LEU A 27 -0.66 -15.67 5.64
CA LEU A 27 -1.78 -16.30 6.36
C LEU A 27 -3.00 -16.43 5.47
N MET A 28 -3.58 -17.61 5.42
CA MET A 28 -4.88 -17.88 4.80
C MET A 28 -5.91 -18.13 5.90
N ILE A 29 -6.92 -17.26 5.97
CA ILE A 29 -7.90 -17.24 7.04
C ILE A 29 -9.13 -18.02 6.62
N ILE A 30 -9.51 -19.01 7.43
CA ILE A 30 -10.63 -19.91 7.15
C ILE A 30 -11.75 -19.70 8.16
N ARG A 31 -12.99 -19.64 7.69
CA ARG A 31 -14.19 -19.68 8.54
C ARG A 31 -15.24 -20.57 7.88
N ASN A 32 -15.85 -21.47 8.65
CA ASN A 32 -16.83 -22.43 8.14
C ASN A 32 -16.32 -23.20 6.90
N ASN A 33 -15.06 -23.65 6.93
CA ASN A 33 -14.39 -24.36 5.84
C ASN A 33 -14.28 -23.56 4.51
N HIS A 34 -14.37 -22.23 4.58
CA HIS A 34 -14.25 -21.32 3.45
C HIS A 34 -13.14 -20.30 3.69
N HIS A 35 -12.36 -19.99 2.65
CA HIS A 35 -11.30 -18.98 2.71
C HIS A 35 -11.94 -17.59 2.70
N VAL A 36 -11.82 -16.86 3.82
CA VAL A 36 -12.47 -15.55 3.98
C VAL A 36 -11.52 -14.38 3.77
N ALA A 37 -10.21 -14.58 3.96
CA ALA A 37 -9.21 -13.53 3.79
C ALA A 37 -7.79 -14.11 3.65
N LYS A 38 -6.88 -13.30 3.11
CA LYS A 38 -5.43 -13.57 3.06
C LYS A 38 -4.70 -12.36 3.65
N ILE A 39 -3.71 -12.62 4.50
CA ILE A 39 -2.74 -11.62 4.96
C ILE A 39 -1.41 -11.97 4.33
N ILE A 40 -0.83 -11.01 3.61
CA ILE A 40 0.49 -11.12 3.00
C ILE A 40 1.42 -10.10 3.66
N PRO A 41 2.71 -10.43 3.85
CA PRO A 41 3.67 -9.45 4.32
C PRO A 41 3.81 -8.32 3.31
N GLY A 42 3.81 -7.08 3.81
CA GLY A 42 4.18 -5.93 2.99
C GLY A 42 5.69 -5.95 2.69
N PRO A 43 6.15 -5.26 1.65
CA PRO A 43 7.58 -5.08 1.42
C PRO A 43 8.20 -4.31 2.60
N ALA A 44 9.22 -4.90 3.24
CA ALA A 44 9.82 -4.36 4.47
C ALA A 44 10.39 -2.93 4.30
N ARG A 45 10.85 -2.62 3.08
CA ARG A 45 11.19 -1.28 2.61
C ARG A 45 10.87 -1.25 1.12
N MET A 46 10.19 -0.20 0.69
CA MET A 46 9.92 0.03 -0.72
C MET A 46 10.10 1.51 -0.98
N THR A 47 10.97 1.84 -1.91
CA THR A 47 11.11 3.21 -2.40
C THR A 47 9.87 3.59 -3.21
N ALA A 48 9.60 4.90 -3.34
CA ALA A 48 8.48 5.38 -4.15
C ALA A 48 8.58 4.87 -5.61
N ILE A 49 9.80 4.78 -6.14
CA ILE A 49 10.06 4.24 -7.48
C ILE A 49 9.66 2.76 -7.54
N GLU A 50 10.13 1.94 -6.60
CA GLU A 50 9.79 0.51 -6.55
C GLU A 50 8.27 0.29 -6.45
N ALA A 51 7.59 1.08 -5.61
CA ALA A 51 6.13 1.06 -5.43
C ALA A 51 5.37 1.39 -6.72
N MET A 52 5.93 2.27 -7.54
CA MET A 52 5.34 2.75 -8.77
C MET A 52 5.76 1.93 -10.00
N SER A 53 6.69 0.98 -9.86
CA SER A 53 7.21 0.18 -10.99
C SER A 53 6.14 -0.65 -11.68
N ASP A 54 5.14 -1.11 -10.93
CA ASP A 54 4.01 -1.89 -11.44
C ASP A 54 2.90 -1.03 -12.06
N LEU A 55 3.03 0.31 -12.03
CA LEU A 55 2.21 1.20 -12.85
C LEU A 55 2.68 1.07 -14.31
N TYR A 56 2.22 0.02 -14.98
CA TYR A 56 2.35 -0.14 -16.42
C TYR A 56 1.47 0.89 -17.12
N ARG A 57 2.06 2.07 -17.30
CA ARG A 57 1.72 3.25 -18.13
C ARG A 57 2.30 4.47 -17.41
N THR A 58 3.63 4.46 -17.26
CA THR A 58 4.36 5.70 -17.06
C THR A 58 3.82 6.71 -18.06
N LEU A 59 3.41 7.87 -17.55
CA LEU A 59 3.03 9.00 -18.38
C LEU A 59 4.07 9.11 -19.50
N PRO A 60 3.68 9.14 -20.79
CA PRO A 60 4.63 9.36 -21.87
C PRO A 60 5.53 10.56 -21.55
N ASP A 61 6.82 10.48 -21.88
CA ASP A 61 7.82 11.46 -21.42
C ASP A 61 7.43 12.91 -21.75
N ASP A 62 6.74 13.12 -22.87
CA ASP A 62 6.18 14.40 -23.29
C ASP A 62 5.07 14.91 -22.35
N THR A 63 4.20 14.02 -21.91
CA THR A 63 3.12 14.30 -20.95
C THR A 63 3.72 14.60 -19.57
N GLY A 64 4.77 13.86 -19.18
CA GLY A 64 5.51 14.12 -17.94
C GLY A 64 6.19 15.50 -17.95
N ALA A 65 6.82 15.87 -19.07
CA ALA A 65 7.42 17.18 -19.25
C ALA A 65 6.39 18.32 -19.22
N ALA A 66 5.23 18.13 -19.87
CA ALA A 66 4.12 19.09 -19.85
C ALA A 66 3.60 19.31 -18.43
N TRP A 67 3.35 18.25 -17.67
CA TRP A 67 2.93 18.35 -16.27
C TRP A 67 3.94 19.08 -15.38
N VAL A 68 5.24 18.87 -15.59
CA VAL A 68 6.29 19.59 -14.85
C VAL A 68 6.30 21.08 -15.20
N SER A 69 6.01 21.43 -16.46
CA SER A 69 5.88 22.82 -16.91
C SER A 69 4.64 23.49 -16.30
N ASP A 70 3.48 22.85 -16.44
CA ASP A 70 2.18 23.36 -15.93
C ASP A 70 2.21 23.55 -14.41
N GLY A 71 2.79 22.60 -13.67
CA GLY A 71 2.94 22.69 -12.22
C GLY A 71 3.87 23.83 -11.76
N ARG A 72 4.74 24.34 -12.64
CA ARG A 72 5.64 25.46 -12.35
C ARG A 72 5.07 26.82 -12.75
N GLU A 73 4.20 26.87 -13.76
CA GLU A 73 3.73 28.15 -14.32
C GLU A 73 2.50 28.75 -13.62
N GLU A 74 1.63 27.97 -12.95
CA GLU A 74 0.38 28.53 -12.37
C GLU A 74 0.19 28.37 -10.85
N THR A 75 1.03 27.62 -10.13
CA THR A 75 0.69 27.19 -8.74
C THR A 75 1.36 27.98 -7.62
N LEU A 76 2.30 28.89 -7.92
CA LEU A 76 3.05 29.61 -6.86
C LEU A 76 2.35 30.87 -6.33
N ASP A 77 1.35 31.40 -7.02
CA ASP A 77 0.76 32.69 -6.62
C ASP A 77 -0.19 32.59 -5.42
N ASP A 78 -0.70 31.40 -5.04
CA ASP A 78 -1.40 31.27 -3.76
C ASP A 78 -1.57 29.85 -3.19
N LEU A 79 -0.46 29.18 -2.85
CA LEU A 79 -0.49 27.94 -2.07
C LEU A 79 -1.18 28.10 -0.69
N SER A 80 -1.32 29.34 -0.19
CA SER A 80 -1.97 29.62 1.09
C SER A 80 -3.50 29.51 1.05
N LYS A 81 -4.10 29.56 -0.14
CA LYS A 81 -5.54 29.31 -0.36
C LYS A 81 -5.89 27.84 -0.58
N LEU A 82 -4.90 26.97 -0.78
CA LEU A 82 -5.14 25.56 -1.04
C LEU A 82 -5.44 24.85 0.28
N ARG A 83 -6.69 24.42 0.46
CA ARG A 83 -7.12 23.64 1.63
C ARG A 83 -6.35 22.32 1.65
N ASP A 84 -5.64 22.04 2.75
CA ASP A 84 -4.93 20.79 2.97
C ASP A 84 -5.92 19.59 2.92
N PRO A 85 -5.83 18.74 1.88
CA PRO A 85 -6.68 17.56 1.75
C PRO A 85 -6.41 16.47 2.79
N TRP A 86 -5.29 16.53 3.51
CA TRP A 86 -4.86 15.56 4.52
C TRP A 86 -5.03 16.07 5.95
N ALA A 87 -5.51 17.30 6.16
CA ALA A 87 -5.80 17.85 7.49
C ALA A 87 -7.08 17.30 8.14
N SER A 88 -7.49 16.07 7.79
CA SER A 88 -8.64 15.37 8.40
C SER A 88 -8.20 14.40 9.48
#